data_AF-A0A8T4HZ81-F1
#
_entry.id   AF-A0A8T4HZ81-F1
#
_cell.length_a   1.000
_cell.length_b   1.000
_cell.length_c   1.000
_cell.angle_alpha   90.00
_cell.angle_beta   90.00
_cell.angle_gamma   90.00
#
_symmetry.space_group_name_H-M   'P 1'
#
loop_
_entity.id
_entity.type
_entity.pdbx_description
1 polymer ?
#
loop_
_entity_poly.entity_id
_entity_poly.type
_entity_poly.pdbx_seq_one_letter_code
_entity_poly.pdbx_strand_id
1 'polypeptide(L)' 'PARFHGTREARGLTDDEPEQDLDTAVRFHQQRTVDNLIELRTRAPDIPWMPVLQGWTLQHYLDCLAMYTDAGIDLAAEP' A
#
# COMPACT_ATOMS: atom_id res chain seq x y z
N PRO A 1 -22.11 16.15 -7.38
CA PRO A 1 -21.54 14.81 -7.66
C PRO A 1 -20.13 14.69 -7.07
N ALA A 2 -19.99 13.96 -5.96
CA ALA A 2 -18.71 13.71 -5.30
C ALA A 2 -17.88 12.76 -6.17
N ARG A 3 -17.26 13.32 -7.20
CA ARG A 3 -16.15 12.71 -7.93
C ARG A 3 -15.06 12.42 -6.91
N PHE A 4 -14.64 11.16 -6.84
CA PHE A 4 -13.48 10.64 -6.11
C PHE A 4 -12.41 11.73 -5.84
N HIS A 5 -12.24 12.15 -4.58
CA HIS A 5 -11.18 13.09 -4.18
C HIS A 5 -9.87 12.31 -4.14
N GLY A 6 -9.05 12.54 -5.16
CA GLY A 6 -8.07 11.60 -5.67
C GLY A 6 -6.82 11.43 -4.82
N THR A 7 -6.24 10.24 -4.94
CA THR A 7 -4.89 9.87 -4.50
C THR A 7 -3.79 10.75 -5.07
N ARG A 8 -4.08 11.72 -5.96
CA ARG A 8 -3.10 12.65 -6.54
C ARG A 8 -2.44 13.53 -5.48
N GLU A 9 -3.24 14.23 -4.68
CA GLU A 9 -2.73 15.03 -3.56
C GLU A 9 -1.95 14.14 -2.57
N ALA A 10 -2.49 12.96 -2.24
CA ALA A 10 -1.80 12.00 -1.39
C ALA A 10 -0.43 11.58 -1.96
N ARG A 11 -0.33 11.49 -3.30
CA ARG A 11 0.90 11.21 -4.09
C ARG A 11 1.81 12.44 -4.28
N GLY A 12 1.42 13.59 -3.74
CA GLY A 12 2.15 14.86 -3.89
C GLY A 12 2.00 15.50 -5.27
N LEU A 13 0.99 15.10 -6.05
CA LEU A 13 0.71 15.64 -7.38
C LEU A 13 -0.40 16.69 -7.31
N THR A 14 -0.16 17.83 -7.93
CA THR A 14 -1.17 18.83 -8.29
C THR A 14 -2.01 18.36 -9.47
N ASP A 15 -3.13 19.03 -9.76
CA ASP A 15 -4.04 18.62 -10.85
C ASP A 15 -3.40 18.71 -12.25
N ASP A 16 -2.44 19.61 -12.44
CA ASP A 16 -1.80 19.88 -13.73
C ASP A 16 -0.52 19.07 -13.99
N GLU A 17 0.01 18.37 -12.97
CA GLU A 17 1.19 17.53 -13.13
C GLU A 17 0.88 16.23 -13.90
N PRO A 18 1.83 15.68 -14.68
CA PRO A 18 1.63 14.37 -15.30
C PRO A 18 1.45 13.28 -14.22
N GLU A 19 0.76 12.20 -14.57
CA GLU A 19 0.72 11.01 -13.70
C GLU A 19 2.13 10.43 -13.52
N GLN A 20 2.38 9.86 -12.35
CA GLN A 20 3.60 9.10 -12.08
C GLN A 20 3.69 7.89 -13.00
N ASP A 21 4.92 7.46 -13.29
CA ASP A 21 5.12 6.16 -13.91
C ASP A 21 4.55 5.04 -13.02
N LEU A 22 4.26 3.90 -13.64
CA LEU A 22 3.59 2.79 -12.97
C LEU A 22 4.38 2.31 -11.75
N ASP A 23 5.71 2.25 -11.83
CA ASP A 23 6.54 1.69 -10.78
C ASP A 23 6.57 2.61 -9.56
N THR A 24 6.69 3.92 -9.79
CA THR A 24 6.57 4.94 -8.74
C THR A 24 5.20 4.90 -8.06
N ALA A 25 4.12 4.85 -8.85
CA ALA A 25 2.77 4.78 -8.33
C ALA A 25 2.55 3.50 -7.50
N VAL A 26 3.00 2.34 -8.00
CA VAL A 26 2.90 1.07 -7.30
C VAL A 26 3.65 1.11 -5.97
N ARG A 27 4.90 1.58 -5.95
CA ARG A 27 5.70 1.69 -4.72
C ARG A 27 5.01 2.55 -3.66
N PHE A 28 4.46 3.69 -4.07
CA PHE A 28 3.71 4.57 -3.18
C PHE A 28 2.48 3.88 -2.58
N HIS A 29 1.74 3.13 -3.39
CA HIS A 29 0.57 2.40 -2.92
C HIS A 29 0.94 1.24 -2.00
N GLN A 30 2.02 0.50 -2.30
CA GLN A 30 2.53 -0.58 -1.45
C GLN A 30 2.90 -0.07 -0.05
N GLN A 31 3.61 1.06 0.05
CA GLN A 31 3.95 1.67 1.34
C GLN A 31 2.68 1.96 2.16
N ARG A 32 1.67 2.58 1.54
CA ARG A 32 0.39 2.84 2.20
C ARG A 32 -0.34 1.57 2.61
N THR A 33 -0.29 0.53 1.80
CA THR A 33 -0.92 -0.76 2.13
C THR A 33 -0.31 -1.35 3.39
N VAL A 34 1.02 -1.34 3.52
CA VAL A 34 1.73 -1.82 4.71
C VAL A 34 1.43 -0.93 5.93
N ASP A 35 1.57 0.40 5.78
CA ASP A 35 1.32 1.38 6.85
C ASP A 35 -0.12 1.26 7.38
N ASN A 36 -1.10 1.14 6.47
CA ASN A 36 -2.51 0.99 6.84
C ASN A 36 -2.75 -0.30 7.62
N LEU A 37 -2.15 -1.42 7.23
CA LEU A 37 -2.31 -2.67 7.99
C LEU A 37 -1.81 -2.50 9.43
N ILE A 38 -0.63 -1.90 9.61
CA ILE A 38 -0.04 -1.66 10.93
C ILE A 38 -0.94 -0.74 11.75
N GLU A 39 -1.43 0.33 11.15
CA GLU A 39 -2.32 1.28 11.81
C GLU A 39 -3.65 0.62 12.21
N LEU A 40 -4.25 -0.18 11.32
CA LEU A 40 -5.51 -0.87 11.57
C LEU A 40 -5.37 -1.90 12.70
N ARG A 41 -4.29 -2.68 12.72
CA ARG A 41 -3.98 -3.61 13.82
C ARG A 41 -3.76 -2.90 15.14
N THR A 42 -3.15 -1.72 15.10
CA THR A 42 -2.95 -0.89 16.31
C THR A 42 -4.27 -0.34 16.84
N ARG A 43 -5.16 0.12 15.95
CA ARG A 43 -6.44 0.76 16.33
C ARG A 43 -7.54 -0.23 16.70
N ALA A 44 -7.57 -1.40 16.07
CA ALA A 44 -8.59 -2.42 16.25
C ALA A 44 -7.96 -3.82 16.25
N PRO A 45 -7.22 -4.19 17.32
CA PRO A 45 -6.47 -5.44 17.40
C PRO A 45 -7.36 -6.69 17.43
N ASP A 46 -8.62 -6.56 17.83
CA ASP A 46 -9.57 -7.67 17.90
C ASP A 46 -10.14 -8.07 16.52
N ILE A 47 -9.87 -7.28 15.48
CA ILE A 47 -10.31 -7.55 14.11
C ILE A 47 -9.18 -8.30 13.38
N PRO A 48 -9.48 -9.45 12.72
CA PRO A 48 -8.49 -10.20 11.95
C PRO A 48 -8.25 -9.52 10.58
N TRP A 49 -7.48 -8.43 10.58
CA TRP A 49 -7.12 -7.71 9.37
C TRP A 49 -6.25 -8.58 8.46
N MET A 50 -6.77 -8.86 7.26
CA MET A 50 -6.09 -9.62 6.22
C MET A 50 -5.09 -8.70 5.48
N PRO A 51 -3.78 -9.00 5.51
CA PRO A 51 -2.80 -8.29 4.70
C PRO A 51 -3.07 -8.51 3.20
N VAL A 52 -2.74 -7.51 2.38
CA VAL A 52 -2.83 -7.62 0.92
C VAL A 52 -1.44 -7.51 0.32
N LEU A 53 -1.10 -8.45 -0.57
CA LEU A 53 0.09 -8.37 -1.40
C LEU A 53 -0.25 -7.65 -2.70
N GLN A 54 0.40 -6.51 -2.95
CA GLN A 54 0.03 -5.60 -4.04
C GLN A 54 1.13 -5.49 -5.09
N GLY A 55 0.76 -5.51 -6.38
CA GLY A 55 1.71 -5.37 -7.47
C GLY A 55 1.04 -5.45 -8.85
N TRP A 56 1.85 -5.32 -9.90
CA TRP A 56 1.43 -5.52 -11.29
C TRP A 56 2.33 -6.52 -12.00
N THR A 57 3.65 -6.37 -11.85
CA THR A 57 4.64 -7.34 -12.28
C THR A 57 5.02 -8.26 -11.12
N LEU A 58 5.68 -9.39 -11.42
CA LEU A 58 6.22 -10.26 -10.38
C LEU A 58 7.14 -9.50 -9.42
N GLN A 59 8.01 -8.62 -9.95
CA GLN A 59 8.93 -7.85 -9.12
C GLN A 59 8.18 -6.94 -8.15
N HIS A 60 7.05 -6.33 -8.55
CA HIS A 60 6.24 -5.54 -7.64
C HIS A 60 5.74 -6.37 -6.45
N TYR A 61 5.27 -7.59 -6.69
CA TYR A 61 4.82 -8.46 -5.59
C TYR A 61 5.97 -8.83 -4.65
N LEU A 62 7.16 -9.10 -5.19
CA LEU A 62 8.36 -9.39 -4.37
C LEU A 62 8.79 -8.18 -3.54
N ASP A 63 8.76 -6.98 -4.11
CA ASP A 63 9.06 -5.73 -3.40
C ASP A 63 8.06 -5.49 -2.26
N CYS A 64 6.76 -5.75 -2.48
CA CYS A 64 5.74 -5.61 -1.44
C CYS A 64 5.95 -6.62 -0.30
N LEU A 65 6.30 -7.86 -0.64
CA LEU A 65 6.65 -8.90 0.35
C LEU A 65 7.85 -8.47 1.20
N ALA A 66 8.86 -7.87 0.59
CA ALA A 66 10.02 -7.34 1.30
C ALA A 66 9.63 -6.22 2.27
N MET A 67 8.74 -5.29 1.88
CA MET A 67 8.26 -4.24 2.78
C MET A 67 7.56 -4.80 4.03
N TYR A 68 6.76 -5.87 3.90
CA TYR A 68 6.17 -6.53 5.06
C TYR A 68 7.24 -7.19 5.95
N THR A 69 8.22 -7.86 5.32
CA THR A 69 9.33 -8.50 6.04
C THR A 69 10.14 -7.47 6.83
N ASP A 70 10.45 -6.33 6.22
CA ASP A 70 11.16 -5.21 6.86
C ASP A 70 10.36 -4.59 8.01
N ALA A 71 9.03 -4.62 7.93
CA ALA A 71 8.12 -4.23 9.02
C ALA A 71 7.96 -5.32 10.10
N GLY A 72 8.64 -6.46 9.98
CA GLY A 72 8.57 -7.58 10.93
C GLY A 72 7.29 -8.42 10.80
N ILE A 73 6.61 -8.36 9.64
CA ILE A 73 5.37 -9.08 9.37
C ILE A 73 5.68 -10.25 8.42
N ASP A 74 5.50 -11.47 8.91
CA ASP A 74 5.63 -12.69 8.11
C ASP A 74 4.29 -13.06 7.47
N LEU A 75 4.12 -12.71 6.18
CA LEU A 75 2.91 -13.02 5.44
C LEU A 75 2.59 -14.51 5.31
N ALA A 76 3.57 -15.41 5.47
CA ALA A 76 3.31 -16.85 5.41
C ALA A 76 2.65 -17.39 6.70
N ALA A 77 2.75 -16.63 7.80
CA ALA A 77 2.13 -16.93 9.09
C ALA A 77 0.79 -16.19 9.30
N GLU A 78 0.42 -15.31 8.38
CA GLU A 78 -0.84 -14.58 8.38
C GLU A 78 -2.01 -15.52 7.99
N PRO A 79 -3.24 -15.26 8.50
CA PRO A 79 -4.40 -16.11 8.25
C PRO A 79 -4.84 -16.15 6.77
#